data_AF-A0A9X0CY64-F1
#
_entry.id   AF-A0A9X0CY64-F1
#
_cell.length_a   1.000
_cell.length_b   1.000
_cell.length_c   1.000
_cell.angle_alpha   90.00
_cell.angle_beta   90.00
_cell.angle_gamma   90.00
#
_symmetry.space_group_name_H-M   'P 1'
#
loop_
_entity.id
_entity.type
_entity.pdbx_description
1 polymer ?
#
loop_
_entity_poly.entity_id
_entity_poly.type
_entity_poly.pdbx_seq_one_letter_code
_entity_poly.pdbx_strand_id
1 'polypeptide(L)'
;MLSIKMNGQRKTSLNSDTITMTLQRQAPSKMGKETLGGNDGEGGVTFPSTEVLFGSNGKNLPSVGTQMMTLQVNPYWWTNRSGDIKSSVLSLDLKKQDGSRLNISGLSHPIELFIPEENQTEEVKNDTKGILFVKPYNDNSDIRYHKIEIENEFESAFVKIRPENDSFFDVFVSSGKVKPTPENYTFRAKIPDYSSCRDYEAGTGYFNCAKDPYVFSLSSDITGDVGVNFIGIRLALGVTGRRTRSQRSRIPRSCKDSHGRQKRSCVGVKDPPTTPPQNQVP
;
A
#
# COMPACT_ATOMS: atom_id res chain seq x y z
N MET A 1 -1.33 -2.34 -39.19
CA MET A 1 0.06 -2.01 -38.79
C MET A 1 0.86 -3.20 -38.30
N LEU A 2 0.34 -4.07 -37.42
CA LEU A 2 1.07 -5.28 -37.02
C LEU A 2 1.33 -6.24 -38.20
N SER A 3 0.43 -6.27 -39.20
CA SER A 3 0.54 -7.09 -40.40
C SER A 3 1.80 -6.81 -41.23
N ILE A 4 2.29 -5.56 -41.25
CA ILE A 4 3.47 -5.12 -42.02
C ILE A 4 4.77 -5.22 -41.23
N LYS A 5 4.73 -5.64 -39.96
CA LYS A 5 5.93 -5.86 -39.15
C LYS A 5 6.65 -7.16 -39.54
N MET A 6 7.96 -7.10 -39.68
CA MET A 6 8.81 -8.28 -39.88
C MET A 6 9.22 -8.90 -38.54
N ASN A 7 9.50 -10.20 -38.54
CA ASN A 7 9.96 -10.91 -37.35
C ASN A 7 11.30 -10.35 -36.86
N GLY A 8 11.38 -10.01 -35.58
CA GLY A 8 12.61 -9.48 -34.95
C GLY A 8 12.90 -8.03 -35.30
N GLN A 9 12.00 -7.35 -36.02
CA GLN A 9 12.09 -5.91 -36.22
C GLN A 9 11.95 -5.20 -34.86
N ARG A 10 12.66 -4.07 -34.70
CA ARG A 10 12.52 -3.22 -33.50
C ARG A 10 11.05 -2.88 -33.23
N LYS A 11 10.72 -2.77 -31.95
CA LYS A 11 9.39 -2.34 -31.46
C LYS A 11 9.04 -1.00 -32.11
N THR A 12 7.76 -0.82 -32.48
CA THR A 12 7.24 0.48 -32.91
C THR A 12 6.21 0.94 -31.91
N SER A 13 6.41 2.15 -31.40
CA SER A 13 5.44 2.84 -30.56
C SER A 13 4.76 3.94 -31.36
N LEU A 14 3.46 4.05 -31.21
CA LEU A 14 2.63 5.13 -31.72
C LEU A 14 2.07 5.86 -30.51
N ASN A 15 2.35 7.16 -30.42
CA ASN A 15 1.97 7.97 -29.28
C ASN A 15 1.05 9.07 -29.76
N SER A 16 -0.01 9.30 -28.98
CA SER A 16 -0.93 10.43 -29.07
C SER A 16 -1.27 10.88 -27.66
N ASP A 17 -2.00 11.98 -27.53
CA ASP A 17 -2.36 12.53 -26.22
C ASP A 17 -3.22 11.58 -25.36
N THR A 18 -3.92 10.63 -25.98
CA THR A 18 -4.86 9.73 -25.28
C THR A 18 -4.53 8.25 -25.42
N ILE A 19 -3.72 7.87 -26.42
CA ILE A 19 -3.40 6.49 -26.75
C ILE A 19 -1.91 6.35 -27.00
N THR A 20 -1.28 5.43 -26.26
CA THR A 20 0.05 4.89 -26.53
C THR A 20 -0.13 3.46 -27.01
N MET A 21 0.46 3.09 -28.15
CA MET A 21 0.38 1.73 -28.68
C MET A 21 1.77 1.22 -29.07
N THR A 22 2.19 0.12 -28.46
CA THR A 22 3.45 -0.57 -28.74
C THR A 22 3.18 -1.85 -29.52
N LEU A 23 3.78 -1.96 -30.71
CA LEU A 23 3.65 -3.08 -31.64
C LEU A 23 5.00 -3.77 -31.86
N GLN A 24 5.00 -5.09 -31.77
CA GLN A 24 6.17 -5.90 -32.11
C GLN A 24 5.77 -7.24 -32.74
N ARG A 25 6.66 -7.82 -33.54
CA ARG A 25 6.50 -9.18 -34.05
C ARG A 25 7.82 -9.91 -33.94
N GLN A 26 7.81 -11.10 -33.36
CA GLN A 26 9.03 -11.90 -33.17
C GLN A 26 8.75 -13.39 -33.13
N ALA A 27 9.82 -14.18 -33.16
CA ALA A 27 9.74 -15.62 -32.96
C ALA A 27 9.35 -15.92 -31.51
N PRO A 28 8.57 -16.98 -31.23
CA PRO A 28 8.18 -17.36 -29.87
C PRO A 28 9.36 -17.46 -28.91
N SER A 29 10.50 -17.99 -29.39
CA SER A 29 11.75 -18.16 -28.63
C SER A 29 12.36 -16.88 -28.08
N LYS A 30 11.94 -15.70 -28.58
CA LYS A 30 12.45 -14.39 -28.16
C LYS A 30 11.51 -13.63 -27.22
N MET A 31 10.32 -14.16 -26.93
CA MET A 31 9.34 -13.47 -26.08
C MET A 31 9.45 -13.80 -24.59
N GLY A 32 10.06 -14.93 -24.25
CA GLY A 32 10.17 -15.35 -22.86
C GLY A 32 10.94 -14.34 -22.00
N LYS A 33 10.39 -13.99 -20.83
CA LYS A 33 10.96 -13.00 -19.89
C LYS A 33 11.09 -11.58 -20.46
N GLU A 34 10.48 -11.31 -21.59
CA GLU A 34 10.51 -9.98 -22.17
C GLU A 34 9.53 -9.06 -21.44
N THR A 35 9.98 -7.84 -21.18
CA THR A 35 9.15 -6.76 -20.66
C THR A 35 8.74 -5.80 -21.78
N LEU A 36 7.46 -5.44 -21.78
CA LEU A 36 6.85 -4.42 -22.63
C LEU A 36 6.36 -3.29 -21.72
N GLY A 37 7.00 -2.14 -21.82
CA GLY A 37 6.53 -0.91 -21.19
C GLY A 37 5.78 -0.02 -22.19
N GLY A 38 4.89 0.81 -21.67
CA GLY A 38 4.41 1.99 -22.38
C GLY A 38 5.51 3.06 -22.45
N ASN A 39 5.13 4.34 -22.41
CA ASN A 39 6.11 5.42 -22.21
C ASN A 39 6.64 5.45 -20.76
N ASP A 40 7.63 6.29 -20.49
CA ASP A 40 8.15 6.50 -19.14
C ASP A 40 7.02 6.89 -18.17
N GLY A 41 6.83 6.09 -17.12
CA GLY A 41 5.76 6.29 -16.13
C GLY A 41 4.42 5.65 -16.50
N GLU A 42 4.31 4.89 -17.61
CA GLU A 42 3.14 4.08 -17.93
C GLU A 42 3.27 2.62 -17.41
N GLY A 43 2.14 1.92 -17.33
CA GLY A 43 2.08 0.49 -17.02
C GLY A 43 2.85 -0.37 -18.02
N GLY A 44 3.19 -1.59 -17.59
CA GLY A 44 3.95 -2.54 -18.41
C GLY A 44 3.60 -3.99 -18.11
N VAL A 45 4.06 -4.88 -18.98
CA VAL A 45 3.83 -6.32 -18.87
C VAL A 45 5.14 -7.07 -19.02
N THR A 46 5.40 -8.02 -18.13
CA THR A 46 6.50 -8.97 -18.26
C THR A 46 5.96 -10.37 -18.52
N PHE A 47 6.44 -11.00 -19.58
CA PHE A 47 6.06 -12.37 -19.90
C PHE A 47 6.83 -13.39 -19.06
N PRO A 48 6.22 -14.54 -18.73
CA PRO A 48 6.97 -15.68 -18.19
C PRO A 48 7.92 -16.27 -19.25
N SER A 49 8.60 -17.37 -18.95
CA SER A 49 9.50 -18.00 -19.92
C SER A 49 8.75 -18.48 -21.17
N THR A 50 9.45 -18.64 -22.30
CA THR A 50 8.87 -19.10 -23.57
C THR A 50 8.15 -20.44 -23.42
N GLU A 51 8.73 -21.35 -22.63
CA GLU A 51 8.18 -22.68 -22.37
C GLU A 51 6.85 -22.60 -21.62
N VAL A 52 6.73 -21.66 -20.68
CA VAL A 52 5.48 -21.41 -19.96
C VAL A 52 4.47 -20.75 -20.89
N LEU A 53 4.88 -19.71 -21.62
CA LEU A 53 3.99 -18.88 -22.44
C LEU A 53 3.38 -19.64 -23.62
N PHE A 54 4.16 -20.50 -24.29
CA PHE A 54 3.71 -21.19 -25.51
C PHE A 54 3.74 -22.72 -25.43
N GLY A 55 4.39 -23.31 -24.42
CA GLY A 55 4.52 -24.76 -24.29
C GLY A 55 5.03 -25.45 -25.57
N SER A 56 4.49 -26.62 -25.84
CA SER A 56 4.76 -27.37 -27.09
C SER A 56 4.24 -26.66 -28.34
N ASN A 57 3.17 -25.85 -28.21
CA ASN A 57 2.56 -25.13 -29.32
C ASN A 57 3.48 -24.04 -29.90
N GLY A 58 4.41 -23.52 -29.11
CA GLY A 58 5.40 -22.53 -29.53
C GLY A 58 6.28 -22.99 -30.69
N LYS A 59 6.55 -24.30 -30.82
CA LYS A 59 7.36 -24.85 -31.92
C LYS A 59 6.69 -24.70 -33.29
N ASN A 60 5.36 -24.66 -33.31
CA ASN A 60 4.57 -24.55 -34.54
C ASN A 60 4.18 -23.11 -34.87
N LEU A 61 4.52 -22.14 -34.00
CA LEU A 61 4.24 -20.73 -34.22
C LEU A 61 5.43 -20.09 -34.95
N PRO A 62 5.28 -19.71 -36.23
CA PRO A 62 6.37 -19.07 -36.98
C PRO A 62 6.69 -17.67 -36.44
N SER A 63 5.66 -16.97 -35.97
CA SER A 63 5.79 -15.66 -35.34
C SER A 63 4.60 -15.37 -34.44
N VAL A 64 4.83 -14.51 -33.46
CA VAL A 64 3.81 -13.95 -32.59
C VAL A 64 3.93 -12.44 -32.68
N GLY A 65 2.81 -11.80 -32.98
CA GLY A 65 2.65 -10.36 -32.89
C GLY A 65 2.13 -9.98 -31.51
N THR A 66 2.71 -8.95 -30.91
CA THR A 66 2.20 -8.34 -29.68
C THR A 66 1.74 -6.94 -29.98
N GLN A 67 0.55 -6.62 -29.48
CA GLN A 67 -0.04 -5.30 -29.51
C GLN A 67 -0.40 -4.92 -28.08
N MET A 68 0.35 -3.98 -27.51
CA MET A 68 0.06 -3.39 -26.22
C MET A 68 -0.47 -1.97 -26.42
N MET A 69 -1.52 -1.60 -25.72
CA MET A 69 -2.15 -0.28 -25.82
C MET A 69 -2.43 0.25 -24.42
N THR A 70 -1.97 1.47 -24.15
CA THR A 70 -2.29 2.25 -22.97
C THR A 70 -3.27 3.35 -23.36
N LEU A 71 -4.41 3.41 -22.67
CA LEU A 71 -5.42 4.44 -22.83
C LEU A 71 -5.40 5.37 -21.62
N GLN A 72 -5.18 6.66 -21.84
CA GLN A 72 -5.24 7.67 -20.78
C GLN A 72 -6.68 8.07 -20.41
N VAL A 73 -7.66 7.54 -21.15
CA VAL A 73 -9.09 7.73 -20.92
C VAL A 73 -9.74 6.38 -20.63
N ASN A 74 -10.71 6.34 -19.72
CA ASN A 74 -11.44 5.12 -19.43
C ASN A 74 -12.32 4.72 -20.64
N PRO A 75 -12.04 3.59 -21.33
CA PRO A 75 -12.86 3.13 -22.44
C PRO A 75 -14.18 2.50 -21.97
N TYR A 76 -14.32 2.14 -20.69
CA TYR A 76 -15.45 1.40 -20.12
C TYR A 76 -16.52 2.32 -19.51
N TRP A 77 -16.83 3.43 -20.20
CA TRP A 77 -17.74 4.48 -19.68
C TRP A 77 -19.19 4.02 -19.45
N TRP A 78 -19.63 2.94 -20.11
CA TRP A 78 -21.01 2.43 -20.04
C TRP A 78 -21.31 1.55 -18.82
N THR A 79 -20.32 1.27 -17.97
CA THR A 79 -20.54 0.47 -16.76
C THR A 79 -20.93 1.37 -15.58
N ASN A 80 -21.72 0.84 -14.66
CA ASN A 80 -22.14 1.55 -13.44
C ASN A 80 -20.97 1.96 -12.53
N ARG A 81 -19.80 1.34 -12.71
CA ARG A 81 -18.58 1.59 -11.94
C ARG A 81 -17.48 2.27 -12.76
N SER A 82 -17.83 2.86 -13.91
CA SER A 82 -16.87 3.52 -14.78
C SER A 82 -16.17 4.71 -14.12
N GLY A 83 -16.83 5.38 -13.17
CA GLY A 83 -16.25 6.48 -12.39
C GLY A 83 -15.15 6.06 -11.41
N ASP A 84 -15.07 4.77 -11.05
CA ASP A 84 -14.06 4.26 -10.12
C ASP A 84 -12.69 4.06 -10.82
N ILE A 85 -12.70 3.90 -12.15
CA ILE A 85 -11.47 3.74 -12.96
C ILE A 85 -10.89 5.11 -13.27
N LYS A 86 -10.03 5.58 -12.37
CA LYS A 86 -9.32 6.88 -12.50
C LYS A 86 -7.95 6.76 -13.18
N SER A 87 -7.43 5.55 -13.32
CA SER A 87 -6.10 5.26 -13.90
C SER A 87 -6.15 5.02 -15.41
N SER A 88 -4.97 5.00 -16.04
CA SER A 88 -4.82 4.55 -17.42
C SER A 88 -5.18 3.08 -17.58
N VAL A 89 -5.81 2.71 -18.70
CA VAL A 89 -6.18 1.33 -19.01
C VAL A 89 -5.16 0.70 -19.94
N LEU A 90 -4.55 -0.41 -19.52
CA LEU A 90 -3.64 -1.21 -20.33
C LEU A 90 -4.36 -2.40 -20.96
N SER A 91 -4.18 -2.58 -22.26
CA SER A 91 -4.67 -3.72 -23.03
C SER A 91 -3.52 -4.43 -23.72
N LEU A 92 -3.51 -5.76 -23.66
CA LEU A 92 -2.50 -6.60 -24.29
C LEU A 92 -3.17 -7.67 -25.16
N ASP A 93 -2.84 -7.65 -26.45
CA ASP A 93 -3.27 -8.65 -27.42
C ASP A 93 -2.04 -9.38 -27.98
N LEU A 94 -2.07 -10.72 -27.95
CA LEU A 94 -1.15 -11.58 -28.70
C LEU A 94 -1.85 -12.10 -29.95
N LYS A 95 -1.14 -12.09 -31.08
CA LYS A 95 -1.70 -12.43 -32.39
C LYS A 95 -0.80 -13.42 -33.13
N LYS A 96 -1.41 -14.34 -33.87
CA LYS A 96 -0.71 -15.24 -34.79
C LYS A 96 -0.27 -14.49 -36.06
N GLN A 97 0.46 -15.18 -36.94
CA GLN A 97 0.95 -14.60 -38.20
C GLN A 97 -0.19 -14.09 -39.10
N ASP A 98 -1.33 -14.80 -39.12
CA ASP A 98 -2.55 -14.43 -39.85
C ASP A 98 -3.30 -13.23 -39.25
N GLY A 99 -2.85 -12.73 -38.09
CA GLY A 99 -3.47 -11.62 -37.37
C GLY A 99 -4.60 -12.03 -36.42
N SER A 100 -4.99 -13.30 -36.37
CA SER A 100 -5.97 -13.82 -35.41
C SER A 100 -5.42 -13.77 -33.98
N ARG A 101 -6.30 -13.60 -33.00
CA ARG A 101 -5.92 -13.60 -31.57
C ARG A 101 -5.34 -14.96 -31.16
N LEU A 102 -4.23 -14.91 -30.43
CA LEU A 102 -3.59 -16.05 -29.80
C LEU A 102 -4.05 -16.12 -28.35
N ASN A 103 -4.94 -17.05 -28.05
CA ASN A 103 -5.43 -17.26 -26.69
C ASN A 103 -4.38 -18.02 -25.87
N ILE A 104 -4.08 -17.50 -24.69
CA ILE A 104 -3.16 -18.08 -23.72
C ILE A 104 -3.92 -18.27 -22.41
N SER A 105 -3.84 -19.47 -21.85
CA SER A 105 -4.54 -19.86 -20.62
C SER A 105 -3.78 -20.97 -19.89
N GLY A 106 -4.03 -21.14 -18.60
CA GLY A 106 -3.46 -22.25 -17.81
C GLY A 106 -1.95 -22.17 -17.62
N LEU A 107 -1.38 -20.96 -17.56
CA LEU A 107 0.05 -20.76 -17.33
C LEU A 107 0.42 -21.17 -15.91
N SER A 108 1.54 -21.89 -15.75
CA SER A 108 2.08 -22.24 -14.43
C SER A 108 2.71 -21.05 -13.72
N HIS A 109 3.20 -20.06 -14.47
CA HIS A 109 3.67 -18.77 -13.97
C HIS A 109 2.88 -17.65 -14.64
N PRO A 110 2.44 -16.63 -13.89
CA PRO A 110 1.58 -15.59 -14.42
C PRO A 110 2.32 -14.69 -15.43
N ILE A 111 1.54 -13.96 -16.22
CA ILE A 111 2.01 -12.75 -16.90
C ILE A 111 1.97 -11.63 -15.85
N GLU A 112 3.10 -10.99 -15.61
CA GLU A 112 3.22 -9.96 -14.59
C GLU A 112 2.80 -8.60 -15.16
N LEU A 113 1.92 -7.91 -14.43
CA LEU A 113 1.51 -6.55 -14.73
C LEU A 113 2.25 -5.58 -13.80
N PHE A 114 2.93 -4.60 -14.37
CA PHE A 114 3.49 -3.48 -13.65
C PHE A 114 2.54 -2.29 -13.75
N ILE A 115 2.10 -1.79 -12.60
CA ILE A 115 1.30 -0.57 -12.50
C ILE A 115 2.16 0.45 -11.77
N PRO A 116 2.53 1.57 -12.40
CA PRO A 116 3.27 2.62 -11.73
C PRO A 116 2.38 3.23 -10.64
N GLU A 117 2.96 3.43 -9.47
CA GLU A 117 2.36 4.28 -8.45
C GLU A 117 2.59 5.73 -8.88
N GLU A 118 1.52 6.51 -8.97
CA GLU A 118 1.67 7.94 -9.20
C GLU A 118 2.40 8.49 -7.98
N ASN A 119 3.64 8.96 -8.17
CA ASN A 119 4.38 9.60 -7.11
C ASN A 119 3.56 10.80 -6.66
N GLN A 120 2.79 10.64 -5.57
CA GLN A 120 2.32 11.78 -4.83
C GLN A 120 3.60 12.52 -4.48
N THR A 121 3.79 13.65 -5.15
CA THR A 121 4.85 14.56 -4.74
C THR A 121 4.38 14.96 -3.36
N GLU A 122 4.92 14.31 -2.33
CA GLU A 122 4.82 14.81 -0.98
C GLU A 122 5.46 16.19 -1.11
N GLU A 123 4.64 17.22 -1.34
CA GLU A 123 5.03 18.56 -1.01
C GLU A 123 5.33 18.45 0.48
N VAL A 124 6.60 18.20 0.79
CA VAL A 124 7.18 18.45 2.10
C VAL A 124 7.16 19.97 2.26
N LYS A 125 5.96 20.55 2.27
CA LYS A 125 5.69 21.71 3.09
C LYS A 125 6.18 21.26 4.45
N ASN A 126 7.15 21.99 4.98
CA ASN A 126 7.67 21.84 6.32
C ASN A 126 6.51 22.05 7.32
N ASP A 127 5.57 21.12 7.33
CA ASP A 127 4.37 21.19 8.14
C ASP A 127 4.78 20.62 9.49
N THR A 128 5.27 21.53 10.32
CA THR A 128 5.51 21.33 11.74
C THR A 128 4.22 20.90 12.48
N LYS A 129 3.07 20.79 11.80
CA LYS A 129 1.84 20.16 12.31
C LYS A 129 1.84 18.61 12.25
N GLY A 130 2.84 17.97 11.62
CA GLY A 130 2.84 16.52 11.34
C GLY A 130 3.34 15.59 12.46
N ILE A 131 3.91 16.10 13.55
CA ILE A 131 4.43 15.25 14.63
C ILE A 131 3.30 14.89 15.60
N LEU A 132 2.97 13.60 15.66
CA LEU A 132 1.89 13.08 16.47
C LEU A 132 2.44 12.27 17.64
N PHE A 133 2.14 12.69 18.86
CA PHE A 133 2.58 11.99 20.07
C PHE A 133 1.71 10.77 20.38
N VAL A 134 2.34 9.63 20.65
CA VAL A 134 1.70 8.45 21.24
C VAL A 134 2.00 8.44 22.73
N LYS A 135 1.00 8.09 23.55
CA LYS A 135 1.19 8.03 25.01
C LYS A 135 2.11 6.87 25.38
N PRO A 136 3.01 7.06 26.37
CA PRO A 136 3.82 5.98 26.90
C PRO A 136 2.93 4.96 27.60
N TYR A 137 3.23 3.67 27.43
CA TYR A 137 2.43 2.56 27.95
C TYR A 137 2.32 2.61 29.47
N ASN A 138 1.17 3.04 30.00
CA ASN A 138 0.87 2.93 31.42
C ASN A 138 -0.36 2.05 31.68
N ASP A 139 -1.36 2.04 30.79
CA ASP A 139 -2.52 1.14 30.85
C ASP A 139 -3.04 0.83 29.43
N ASN A 140 -3.87 -0.22 29.31
CA ASN A 140 -4.46 -0.73 28.05
C ASN A 140 -5.29 0.32 27.26
N SER A 141 -5.42 1.55 27.76
CA SER A 141 -6.21 2.67 27.22
C SER A 141 -5.43 3.70 26.41
N ASP A 142 -4.10 3.57 26.28
CA ASP A 142 -3.24 4.58 25.65
C ASP A 142 -3.12 4.43 24.12
N ILE A 143 -4.26 4.30 23.44
CA ILE A 143 -4.34 4.18 21.97
C ILE A 143 -4.66 5.54 21.36
N ARG A 144 -3.87 5.94 20.37
CA ARG A 144 -4.15 7.10 19.52
C ARG A 144 -4.97 6.65 18.32
N TYR A 145 -6.11 7.29 18.10
CA TYR A 145 -7.03 6.93 17.02
C TYR A 145 -6.94 7.90 15.83
N HIS A 146 -6.99 7.33 14.64
CA HIS A 146 -7.10 7.98 13.34
C HIS A 146 -8.28 7.37 12.58
N LYS A 147 -8.75 8.06 11.55
CA LYS A 147 -9.78 7.54 10.65
C LYS A 147 -9.37 7.79 9.21
N ILE A 148 -9.71 6.85 8.35
CA ILE A 148 -9.65 6.99 6.90
C ILE A 148 -10.98 6.51 6.31
N GLU A 149 -11.24 6.86 5.07
CA GLU A 149 -12.42 6.43 4.33
C GLU A 149 -11.96 5.69 3.08
N ILE A 150 -12.52 4.51 2.83
CA ILE A 150 -12.31 3.70 1.63
C ILE A 150 -13.63 3.76 0.87
N GLU A 151 -13.70 4.49 -0.23
CA GLU A 151 -14.97 4.82 -0.90
C GLU A 151 -15.64 3.59 -1.52
N ASN A 152 -14.84 2.66 -2.07
CA ASN A 152 -15.35 1.46 -2.74
C ASN A 152 -14.39 0.27 -2.62
N GLU A 153 -14.83 -0.89 -3.12
CA GLU A 153 -14.11 -2.17 -3.04
C GLU A 153 -12.82 -2.25 -3.88
N PHE A 154 -12.58 -1.30 -4.78
CA PHE A 154 -11.39 -1.23 -5.62
C PHE A 154 -10.36 -0.22 -5.11
N GLU A 155 -10.67 0.48 -4.02
CA GLU A 155 -9.77 1.45 -3.42
C GLU A 155 -8.89 0.79 -2.34
N SER A 156 -7.63 1.21 -2.30
CA SER A 156 -6.69 0.83 -1.27
C SER A 156 -5.96 2.06 -0.76
N ALA A 157 -5.85 2.20 0.55
CA ALA A 157 -5.11 3.25 1.22
C ALA A 157 -3.75 2.74 1.69
N PHE A 158 -2.69 3.48 1.38
CA PHE A 158 -1.36 3.26 1.95
C PHE A 158 -1.16 4.21 3.13
N VAL A 159 -0.98 3.64 4.32
CA VAL A 159 -0.79 4.40 5.56
C VAL A 159 0.67 4.31 5.97
N LYS A 160 1.33 5.47 5.99
CA LYS A 160 2.74 5.61 6.39
C LYS A 160 2.86 6.11 7.82
N ILE A 161 3.57 5.37 8.65
CA ILE A 161 3.89 5.77 10.03
C ILE A 161 5.40 5.73 10.20
N ARG A 162 6.01 6.90 10.36
CA ARG A 162 7.44 7.05 10.64
C ARG A 162 7.67 7.38 12.12
N PRO A 163 8.21 6.45 12.92
CA PRO A 163 8.69 6.75 14.26
C PRO A 163 9.84 7.77 14.22
N GLU A 164 9.90 8.66 15.23
CA GLU A 164 11.02 9.60 15.38
C GLU A 164 12.29 8.92 15.96
N ASN A 165 12.10 7.85 16.73
CA ASN A 165 13.17 7.06 17.37
C ASN A 165 13.03 5.58 16.98
N ASP A 166 13.94 4.71 17.45
CA ASP A 166 13.90 3.24 17.29
C ASP A 166 12.73 2.59 18.08
N SER A 167 11.52 3.06 17.86
CA SER A 167 10.30 2.64 18.51
C SER A 167 9.44 1.86 17.53
N PHE A 168 8.80 0.83 18.07
CA PHE A 168 7.83 0.04 17.33
C PHE A 168 6.43 0.41 17.81
N PHE A 169 5.47 0.40 16.90
CA PHE A 169 4.06 0.64 17.16
C PHE A 169 3.25 -0.61 16.85
N ASP A 170 2.35 -0.97 17.75
CA ASP A 170 1.23 -1.85 17.41
C ASP A 170 0.14 -0.98 16.76
N VAL A 171 -0.29 -1.40 15.57
CA VAL A 171 -1.37 -0.76 14.82
C VAL A 171 -2.52 -1.75 14.73
N PHE A 172 -3.72 -1.29 15.09
CA PHE A 172 -4.96 -2.04 15.01
C PHE A 172 -5.95 -1.30 14.12
N VAL A 173 -6.71 -2.02 13.31
CA VAL A 173 -7.70 -1.45 12.41
C VAL A 173 -9.03 -2.18 12.58
N SER A 174 -10.11 -1.43 12.52
CA SER A 174 -11.48 -1.95 12.41
C SER A 174 -12.31 -1.06 11.48
N SER A 175 -13.21 -1.69 10.73
CA SER A 175 -14.16 -1.01 9.86
C SER A 175 -15.44 -0.62 10.61
N GLY A 176 -16.17 0.36 10.07
CA GLY A 176 -17.49 0.76 10.55
C GLY A 176 -17.45 1.76 11.71
N LYS A 177 -18.37 1.61 12.68
CA LYS A 177 -18.59 2.59 13.78
C LYS A 177 -17.78 2.32 15.06
N VAL A 178 -17.00 1.24 15.10
CA VAL A 178 -16.30 0.80 16.31
C VAL A 178 -14.81 1.07 16.18
N LYS A 179 -14.23 1.72 17.21
CA LYS A 179 -12.78 1.93 17.31
C LYS A 179 -12.09 0.63 17.72
N PRO A 180 -10.92 0.29 17.16
CA PRO A 180 -10.27 -0.96 17.48
C PRO A 180 -9.69 -0.95 18.90
N THR A 181 -9.61 -2.12 19.51
CA THR A 181 -8.88 -2.36 20.75
C THR A 181 -7.84 -3.47 20.54
N PRO A 182 -6.89 -3.65 21.46
CA PRO A 182 -5.90 -4.72 21.35
C PRO A 182 -6.52 -6.13 21.35
N GLU A 183 -7.74 -6.25 21.86
CA GLU A 183 -8.51 -7.50 21.93
C GLU A 183 -9.56 -7.61 20.81
N ASN A 184 -9.92 -6.51 20.15
CA ASN A 184 -10.95 -6.49 19.11
C ASN A 184 -10.54 -5.59 17.93
N TYR A 185 -10.14 -6.23 16.84
CA TYR A 185 -9.69 -5.60 15.60
C TYR A 185 -9.95 -6.56 14.42
N THR A 186 -10.04 -6.03 13.21
CA THR A 186 -10.09 -6.82 11.97
C THR A 186 -8.70 -7.04 11.40
N PHE A 187 -7.82 -6.03 11.53
CA PHE A 187 -6.45 -6.09 11.06
C PHE A 187 -5.46 -5.56 12.11
N ARG A 188 -4.26 -6.15 12.12
CA ARG A 188 -3.15 -5.72 12.98
C ARG A 188 -1.85 -5.69 12.20
N ALA A 189 -1.06 -4.66 12.44
CA ALA A 189 0.32 -4.55 11.96
C ALA A 189 1.25 -4.11 13.09
N LYS A 190 2.55 -4.36 12.90
CA LYS A 190 3.61 -3.80 13.74
C LYS A 190 4.50 -2.96 12.85
N ILE A 191 4.66 -1.68 13.16
CA ILE A 191 5.43 -0.74 12.36
C ILE A 191 6.61 -0.22 13.19
N PRO A 192 7.86 -0.22 12.68
CA PRO A 192 8.26 -0.68 11.34
C PRO A 192 8.25 -2.21 11.18
N ASP A 193 7.93 -2.68 9.97
CA ASP A 193 7.98 -4.10 9.57
C ASP A 193 9.15 -4.37 8.63
N TYR A 194 10.28 -4.82 9.20
CA TYR A 194 11.49 -5.17 8.45
C TYR A 194 11.48 -6.60 7.89
N SER A 195 10.35 -7.33 7.94
CA SER A 195 10.27 -8.73 7.47
C SER A 195 10.64 -8.92 5.99
N SER A 196 10.52 -7.85 5.19
CA SER A 196 10.86 -7.84 3.76
C SER A 196 12.30 -7.42 3.45
N CYS A 197 13.07 -7.05 4.47
CA CYS A 197 14.47 -6.61 4.34
C CYS A 197 15.41 -7.80 4.38
N ARG A 198 16.44 -7.77 3.53
CA ARG A 198 17.39 -8.89 3.40
C ARG A 198 18.67 -8.67 4.20
N ASP A 199 19.08 -7.42 4.36
CA ASP A 199 20.37 -7.05 4.89
C ASP A 199 20.24 -6.15 6.12
N TYR A 200 21.22 -6.25 7.01
CA TYR A 200 21.33 -5.42 8.21
C TYR A 200 22.79 -5.03 8.42
N GLU A 201 23.04 -3.74 8.64
CA GLU A 201 24.37 -3.22 8.97
C GLU A 201 24.29 -2.30 10.20
N ALA A 202 25.30 -2.41 11.07
CA ALA A 202 25.39 -1.61 12.27
C ALA A 202 25.62 -0.13 11.92
N GLY A 203 24.67 0.74 12.26
CA GLY A 203 24.72 2.18 12.03
C GLY A 203 23.78 2.68 10.92
N THR A 204 23.50 1.84 9.91
CA THR A 204 22.54 2.13 8.83
C THR A 204 21.20 1.42 9.04
N GLY A 205 21.18 0.32 9.81
CA GLY A 205 19.97 -0.45 10.11
C GLY A 205 19.63 -1.47 9.04
N TYR A 206 18.34 -1.80 8.91
CA TYR A 206 17.84 -2.71 7.86
C TYR A 206 17.74 -1.98 6.52
N PHE A 207 18.20 -2.61 5.45
CA PHE A 207 18.13 -2.09 4.09
C PHE A 207 17.82 -3.19 3.07
N ASN A 208 17.68 -2.83 1.78
CA ASN A 208 17.26 -3.74 0.70
C ASN A 208 15.91 -4.42 0.98
N CYS A 209 14.92 -3.62 1.38
CA CYS A 209 13.57 -4.07 1.66
C CYS A 209 12.74 -4.13 0.37
N ALA A 210 12.00 -5.23 0.18
CA ALA A 210 11.07 -5.34 -0.94
C ALA A 210 9.82 -4.46 -0.76
N LYS A 211 9.50 -4.06 0.47
CA LYS A 211 8.41 -3.15 0.82
C LYS A 211 8.94 -2.07 1.76
N ASP A 212 8.35 -0.87 1.73
CA ASP A 212 8.66 0.19 2.72
C ASP A 212 8.23 -0.30 4.12
N PRO A 213 9.17 -0.48 5.07
CA PRO A 213 8.85 -1.02 6.40
C PRO A 213 7.96 -0.09 7.23
N TYR A 214 7.81 1.17 6.83
CA TYR A 214 6.99 2.17 7.52
C TYR A 214 5.56 2.27 6.96
N VAL A 215 5.21 1.46 5.96
CA VAL A 215 3.92 1.54 5.24
C VAL A 215 3.16 0.23 5.38
N PHE A 216 1.85 0.32 5.59
CA PHE A 216 0.93 -0.79 5.43
C PHE A 216 -0.25 -0.36 4.53
N SER A 217 -0.88 -1.34 3.88
CA SER A 217 -2.05 -1.13 3.01
C SER A 217 -3.34 -1.53 3.72
N LEU A 218 -4.41 -0.82 3.39
CA LEU A 218 -5.78 -1.12 3.83
C LEU A 218 -6.70 -1.09 2.61
N SER A 219 -7.53 -2.12 2.48
CA SER A 219 -8.59 -2.22 1.49
C SER A 219 -9.81 -2.88 2.13
N SER A 220 -10.95 -2.86 1.46
CA SER A 220 -12.15 -3.59 1.90
C SER A 220 -11.92 -5.08 2.06
N ASP A 221 -10.99 -5.68 1.31
CA ASP A 221 -10.64 -7.10 1.44
C ASP A 221 -9.92 -7.40 2.76
N ILE A 222 -9.19 -6.41 3.29
CA ILE A 222 -8.46 -6.54 4.56
C ILE A 222 -9.37 -6.22 5.75
N THR A 223 -10.18 -5.17 5.64
CA THR A 223 -11.00 -4.68 6.75
C THR A 223 -12.41 -5.28 6.78
N GLY A 224 -12.83 -5.94 5.70
CA GLY A 224 -14.12 -6.61 5.54
C GLY A 224 -15.28 -5.68 5.16
N ASP A 225 -15.06 -4.38 5.03
CA ASP A 225 -16.11 -3.41 4.68
C ASP A 225 -15.52 -2.15 4.02
N VAL A 226 -16.36 -1.45 3.24
CA VAL A 226 -16.07 -0.12 2.69
C VAL A 226 -16.49 0.97 3.68
N GLY A 227 -16.11 2.21 3.40
CA GLY A 227 -16.41 3.38 4.21
C GLY A 227 -15.36 3.66 5.29
N VAL A 228 -15.82 4.10 6.46
CA VAL A 228 -14.94 4.58 7.52
C VAL A 228 -14.19 3.43 8.19
N ASN A 229 -12.86 3.54 8.23
CA ASN A 229 -11.96 2.63 8.91
C ASN A 229 -11.21 3.40 10.01
N PHE A 230 -11.28 2.88 11.25
CA PHE A 230 -10.56 3.44 12.39
C PHE A 230 -9.22 2.74 12.57
N ILE A 231 -8.17 3.54 12.76
CA ILE A 231 -6.79 3.07 12.98
C ILE A 231 -6.39 3.45 14.40
N GLY A 232 -6.11 2.46 15.25
CA GLY A 232 -5.58 2.63 16.59
C GLY A 232 -4.08 2.37 16.61
N ILE A 233 -3.28 3.32 17.10
CA ILE A 233 -1.83 3.24 17.17
C ILE A 233 -1.42 3.34 18.64
N ARG A 234 -0.57 2.42 19.10
CA ARG A 234 0.06 2.50 20.42
C ARG A 234 1.52 2.06 20.35
N LEU A 235 2.31 2.49 21.32
CA LEU A 235 3.69 2.02 21.46
C LEU A 235 3.71 0.51 21.74
N ALA A 236 4.48 -0.25 20.98
CA ALA A 236 4.59 -1.69 21.14
C ALA A 236 5.34 -2.05 22.43
N LEU A 237 4.87 -3.09 23.10
CA LEU A 237 5.52 -3.62 24.28
C LEU A 237 6.81 -4.36 23.90
N GLY A 238 7.96 -3.78 24.28
CA GLY A 238 9.21 -4.51 24.42
C GLY A 238 10.13 -4.61 23.20
N VAL A 239 10.69 -3.47 22.74
CA VAL A 239 11.90 -3.52 21.89
C VAL A 239 13.01 -2.55 22.34
N THR A 240 12.71 -1.49 23.10
CA THR A 240 13.75 -0.67 23.73
C THR A 240 13.77 -0.82 25.25
N GLY A 241 14.81 -1.50 25.72
CA GLY A 241 15.25 -1.48 27.10
C GLY A 241 14.69 -2.60 27.96
N ARG A 242 15.61 -3.36 28.57
CA ARG A 242 15.43 -4.00 29.89
C ARG A 242 14.39 -3.21 30.68
N ARG A 243 13.42 -3.91 31.27
CA ARG A 243 12.68 -3.41 32.44
C ARG A 243 13.71 -3.05 33.53
N THR A 244 14.33 -1.89 33.42
CA THR A 244 14.97 -1.27 34.58
C THR A 244 13.81 -0.97 35.49
N ARG A 245 13.87 -1.61 36.65
CA ARG A 245 12.89 -1.63 37.71
C ARG A 245 12.78 -0.24 38.39
N SER A 246 12.75 0.85 37.63
CA SER A 246 12.91 2.22 38.14
C SER A 246 12.05 3.31 37.47
N GLN A 247 11.00 2.95 36.75
CA GLN A 247 9.88 3.88 36.50
C GLN A 247 8.77 3.64 37.54
N ARG A 248 9.14 3.62 38.83
CA ARG A 248 8.24 4.23 39.82
C ARG A 248 8.08 5.65 39.33
N SER A 249 6.86 6.06 38.97
CA SER A 249 6.46 7.45 38.80
C SER A 249 7.40 8.34 39.64
N ARG A 250 8.35 9.01 38.98
CA ARG A 250 9.22 9.97 39.66
C ARG A 250 8.35 11.19 39.89
N ILE A 251 7.50 11.09 40.91
CA ILE A 251 6.94 12.25 41.57
C ILE A 251 8.16 13.12 41.90
N PRO A 252 8.27 14.34 41.33
CA PRO A 252 9.35 15.25 41.65
C PRO A 252 9.46 15.36 43.17
N ARG A 253 10.67 15.45 43.73
CA ARG A 253 10.82 15.56 45.20
C ARG A 253 10.02 16.75 45.76
N SER A 254 9.82 17.80 44.96
CA SER A 254 8.96 18.96 45.25
C SER A 254 7.46 18.68 45.33
N CYS A 255 7.03 17.48 44.92
CA CYS A 255 5.66 16.98 45.01
C CYS A 255 5.51 15.89 46.07
N LYS A 256 6.57 15.58 46.84
CA LYS A 256 6.61 14.55 47.88
C LYS A 256 6.44 15.07 49.32
N ASP A 257 6.21 16.37 49.50
CA ASP A 257 5.99 16.94 50.82
C ASP A 257 4.64 16.48 51.38
N SER A 258 4.67 15.71 52.47
CA SER A 258 3.49 15.12 53.14
C SER A 258 2.82 16.05 54.15
N HIS A 259 3.32 17.28 54.31
CA HIS A 259 2.79 18.25 55.26
C HIS A 259 2.63 19.62 54.60
N GLY A 260 1.44 19.90 54.07
CA GLY A 260 1.06 21.21 53.54
C GLY A 260 0.30 21.18 52.20
N ARG A 261 -0.01 22.37 51.68
CA ARG A 261 -0.67 22.56 50.38
C ARG A 261 0.27 22.16 49.23
N GLN A 262 -0.09 21.11 48.50
CA GLN A 262 0.67 20.64 47.34
C GLN A 262 0.66 21.67 46.19
N LYS A 263 1.80 21.81 45.49
CA LYS A 263 1.92 22.73 44.34
C LYS A 263 0.96 22.30 43.21
N ARG A 264 0.28 23.27 42.57
CA ARG A 264 -0.67 23.02 41.47
C ARG A 264 -0.06 22.25 40.29
N SER A 265 1.24 22.38 40.06
CA SER A 265 1.99 21.64 39.03
C SER A 265 2.11 20.14 39.30
N CYS A 266 1.78 19.68 40.50
CA CYS A 266 1.78 18.28 40.90
C CYS A 266 0.39 17.62 40.77
N VAL A 267 -0.65 18.41 40.45
CA VAL A 267 -2.03 17.94 40.29
C VAL A 267 -2.25 17.65 38.80
N GLY A 268 -2.51 16.39 38.47
CA GLY A 268 -2.86 16.00 37.09
C GLY A 268 -4.10 16.74 36.59
N VAL A 269 -4.21 16.92 35.28
CA VAL A 269 -5.40 17.49 34.66
C VAL A 269 -6.59 16.59 35.00
N LYS A 270 -7.63 17.14 35.63
CA LYS A 270 -8.87 16.40 35.89
C LYS A 270 -9.49 15.99 34.55
N ASP A 271 -10.06 14.79 34.52
CA ASP A 271 -10.86 14.39 33.38
C ASP A 271 -12.00 15.40 33.14
N PRO A 272 -12.34 15.68 31.88
CA PRO A 272 -13.44 16.58 31.57
C PRO A 272 -14.71 16.05 32.24
N PRO A 273 -15.57 16.94 32.77
CA PRO A 273 -16.79 16.53 33.46
C PRO A 273 -17.63 15.67 32.52
N THR A 274 -18.11 14.54 33.03
CA THR A 274 -18.99 13.63 32.29
C THR A 274 -20.24 14.39 31.86
N THR A 275 -20.56 14.34 30.58
CA THR A 275 -21.76 14.96 30.03
C THR A 275 -22.98 14.43 30.79
N PRO A 276 -23.86 15.30 31.33
CA PRO A 276 -25.03 14.85 32.06
C PRO A 276 -25.94 13.99 31.16
N PRO A 277 -26.64 13.01 31.74
CA PRO A 277 -27.55 12.15 30.98
C PRO A 277 -28.60 13.01 30.27
N GLN A 278 -28.83 12.71 28.98
CA GLN A 278 -29.97 13.28 28.27
C GLN A 278 -31.24 12.74 28.92
N ASN A 279 -31.94 13.60 29.65
CA ASN A 279 -33.28 13.31 30.14
C ASN A 279 -34.15 12.97 28.92
N GLN A 280 -34.65 11.74 28.90
CA GLN A 280 -35.79 11.38 28.08
C GLN A 280 -36.96 12.24 28.57
N VAL A 281 -37.42 13.15 27.72
CA VAL A 281 -38.67 13.89 27.94
C VAL A 281 -39.80 12.96 27.48
N PRO A 282 -40.86 12.78 28.29
CA PRO A 282 -42.03 11.99 27.91
C PRO A 282 -42.84 12.63 26.77
#